data_AF-A0A928NQ24-F1
#
_entry.id   AF-A0A928NQ24-F1
#
_cell.length_a   1.000
_cell.length_b   1.000
_cell.length_c   1.000
_cell.angle_alpha   90.00
_cell.angle_beta   90.00
_cell.angle_gamma   90.00
#
_symmetry.space_group_name_H-M   'P 1'
#
loop_
_entity.id
_entity.type
_entity.pdbx_description
1 polymer ?
#
loop_
_entity_poly.entity_id
_entity_poly.type
_entity_poly.pdbx_seq_one_letter_code
_entity_poly.pdbx_strand_id
1 'polypeptide(L)'
;MTCEYAVYFKLLLLCGYTEELQQYIEDALTEQDPLSDVILELSLIGKDSKKMLSVLNKYILSFKDSDIDYDKTVFSLVMSFIKKKYADEAMPRKDIAELMYELAVHTERYFDEPWQTMYFMGDLFYEAEVGYIDKIDFLNKFDAFIKDEICFSDYPDVIPQESFFKRLLRKLRIIR
;
A
#
# COMPACT_ATOMS: atom_id res chain seq x y z
N MET A 1 -12.48 -5.56 -15.76
CA MET A 1 -11.85 -4.88 -14.60
C MET A 1 -12.93 -4.32 -13.68
N THR A 2 -12.79 -4.47 -12.35
CA THR A 2 -13.68 -3.82 -11.37
C THR A 2 -13.11 -2.48 -10.90
N CYS A 3 -13.90 -1.70 -10.17
CA CYS A 3 -13.46 -0.42 -9.61
C CYS A 3 -12.31 -0.60 -8.59
N GLU A 4 -12.39 -1.62 -7.74
CA GLU A 4 -11.37 -1.95 -6.74
C GLU A 4 -10.03 -2.32 -7.38
N TYR A 5 -10.06 -3.07 -8.48
CA TYR A 5 -8.85 -3.32 -9.28
C TYR A 5 -8.26 -2.02 -9.85
N ALA A 6 -9.11 -1.10 -10.33
CA ALA A 6 -8.64 0.19 -10.83
C ALA A 6 -8.00 1.04 -9.72
N VAL A 7 -8.57 1.05 -8.51
CA VAL A 7 -7.97 1.69 -7.33
C VAL A 7 -6.65 1.04 -6.96
N TYR A 8 -6.60 -0.29 -6.87
CA TYR A 8 -5.36 -1.03 -6.61
C TYR A 8 -4.25 -0.66 -7.60
N PHE A 9 -4.53 -0.67 -8.90
CA PHE A 9 -3.52 -0.29 -9.90
C PHE A 9 -3.15 1.18 -9.87
N LYS A 10 -4.09 2.08 -9.53
CA LYS A 10 -3.77 3.49 -9.28
C LYS A 10 -2.76 3.62 -8.15
N LEU A 11 -2.96 2.92 -7.02
CA LEU A 11 -2.03 2.95 -5.89
C LEU A 11 -0.65 2.42 -6.29
N LEU A 12 -0.60 1.29 -7.00
CA LEU A 12 0.65 0.73 -7.50
C LEU A 12 1.40 1.67 -8.46
N LEU A 13 0.69 2.34 -9.37
CA LEU A 13 1.29 3.32 -10.27
C LEU A 13 1.86 4.53 -9.53
N LEU A 14 1.18 5.01 -8.48
CA LEU A 14 1.67 6.11 -7.64
C LEU A 14 2.97 5.72 -6.91
N CYS A 15 3.10 4.45 -6.52
CA CYS A 15 4.33 3.87 -5.95
C CYS A 15 5.34 3.37 -7.00
N GLY A 16 5.14 3.64 -8.30
CA GLY A 16 6.09 3.32 -9.37
C GLY A 16 6.00 1.91 -9.97
N TYR A 17 5.06 1.07 -9.56
CA TYR A 17 4.89 -0.31 -10.04
C TYR A 17 4.07 -0.39 -11.33
N THR A 18 4.58 0.23 -12.40
CA THR A 18 3.90 0.27 -13.71
C THR A 18 3.80 -1.12 -14.36
N GLU A 19 4.78 -1.99 -14.12
CA GLU A 19 4.84 -3.33 -14.73
C GLU A 19 3.69 -4.24 -14.28
N GLU A 20 3.22 -4.11 -13.06
CA GLU A 20 2.12 -4.93 -12.52
C GLU A 20 0.79 -4.68 -13.27
N LEU A 21 0.51 -3.41 -13.59
CA LEU A 21 -0.65 -3.07 -14.41
C LEU A 21 -0.47 -3.52 -15.86
N GLN A 22 0.74 -3.40 -16.41
CA GLN A 22 1.02 -3.87 -17.77
C GLN A 22 0.78 -5.37 -17.91
N GLN A 23 1.32 -6.17 -16.99
CA GLN A 23 1.09 -7.61 -16.99
C GLN A 23 -0.39 -7.95 -16.90
N TYR A 24 -1.13 -7.30 -16.00
CA TYR A 24 -2.57 -7.51 -15.89
C TYR A 24 -3.34 -7.15 -17.18
N ILE A 25 -2.94 -6.09 -17.88
CA ILE A 25 -3.54 -5.73 -19.17
C ILE A 25 -3.25 -6.81 -20.21
N GLU A 26 -2.01 -7.28 -20.32
CA GLU A 26 -1.60 -8.33 -21.25
C GLU A 26 -2.40 -9.62 -21.00
N ASP A 27 -2.51 -10.05 -19.74
CA ASP A 27 -3.29 -11.22 -19.36
C ASP A 27 -4.77 -11.03 -19.73
N ALA A 28 -5.35 -9.87 -19.39
CA ALA A 28 -6.75 -9.56 -19.67
C ALA A 28 -7.07 -9.54 -21.18
N LEU A 29 -6.15 -9.09 -22.03
CA LEU A 29 -6.31 -9.12 -23.49
C LEU A 29 -6.43 -10.54 -24.05
N THR A 30 -5.86 -11.52 -23.36
CA THR A 30 -5.92 -12.93 -23.78
C THR A 30 -7.06 -13.71 -23.13
N GLU A 31 -7.44 -13.35 -21.91
CA GLU A 31 -8.36 -14.14 -21.08
C GLU A 31 -9.79 -13.57 -21.00
N GLN A 32 -9.97 -12.25 -21.12
CA GLN A 32 -11.29 -11.62 -20.94
C GLN A 32 -12.08 -11.55 -22.24
N ASP A 33 -13.24 -12.22 -22.26
CA ASP A 33 -14.25 -12.11 -23.32
C ASP A 33 -15.65 -11.96 -22.69
N PRO A 34 -16.32 -10.79 -22.82
CA PRO A 34 -15.88 -9.60 -23.55
C PRO A 34 -14.85 -8.76 -22.78
N LEU A 35 -13.92 -8.16 -23.51
CA LEU A 35 -12.93 -7.23 -22.95
C LEU A 35 -13.62 -5.92 -22.51
N SER A 36 -13.32 -5.44 -21.30
CA SER A 36 -13.86 -4.16 -20.83
C SER A 36 -13.19 -2.96 -21.51
N ASP A 37 -13.97 -1.93 -21.83
CA ASP A 37 -13.50 -0.70 -22.51
C ASP A 37 -12.30 -0.03 -21.83
N VAL A 38 -12.26 -0.04 -20.49
CA VAL A 38 -11.13 0.51 -19.73
C VAL A 38 -9.83 -0.23 -20.01
N ILE A 39 -9.87 -1.55 -20.18
CA ILE A 39 -8.68 -2.35 -20.51
C ILE A 39 -8.25 -2.11 -21.94
N LEU A 40 -9.21 -1.99 -22.86
CA LEU A 40 -8.92 -1.61 -24.23
C LEU A 40 -8.23 -0.24 -24.29
N GLU A 41 -8.75 0.77 -23.59
CA GLU A 41 -8.15 2.11 -23.53
C GLU A 41 -6.74 2.07 -22.92
N LEU A 42 -6.56 1.34 -21.82
CA LEU A 42 -5.25 1.16 -21.18
C LEU A 42 -4.23 0.46 -22.09
N SER A 43 -4.66 -0.54 -22.87
CA SER A 43 -3.76 -1.26 -23.81
C SER A 43 -3.22 -0.35 -24.92
N LEU A 44 -3.97 0.67 -25.32
CA LEU A 44 -3.56 1.62 -26.37
C LEU A 44 -2.55 2.66 -25.87
N ILE A 45 -2.45 2.85 -24.56
CA ILE A 45 -1.57 3.84 -23.93
C ILE A 45 -0.11 3.37 -23.86
N GLY A 46 0.15 2.06 -23.97
CA GLY A 46 1.49 1.51 -23.81
C GLY A 46 1.95 1.63 -22.35
N LYS A 47 3.20 2.08 -22.09
CA LYS A 47 3.82 2.20 -20.75
C LYS A 47 3.79 3.61 -20.13
N ASP A 48 2.97 4.52 -20.65
CA ASP A 48 2.88 5.91 -20.13
C ASP A 48 2.04 5.96 -18.84
N SER A 49 2.72 5.93 -17.69
CA SER A 49 2.09 5.88 -16.36
C SER A 49 1.17 7.07 -16.08
N LYS A 50 1.48 8.27 -16.58
CA LYS A 50 0.63 9.46 -16.39
C LYS A 50 -0.69 9.31 -17.13
N LYS A 51 -0.65 8.79 -18.35
CA LYS A 51 -1.87 8.53 -19.12
C LYS A 51 -2.68 7.39 -18.53
N MET A 52 -2.04 6.32 -18.06
CA MET A 52 -2.74 5.24 -17.34
C MET A 52 -3.46 5.77 -16.10
N LEU A 53 -2.77 6.56 -15.28
CA LEU A 53 -3.38 7.20 -14.10
C LEU A 53 -4.59 8.06 -14.50
N SER A 54 -4.50 8.80 -15.61
CA SER A 54 -5.63 9.60 -16.11
C SER A 54 -6.85 8.73 -16.45
N VAL A 55 -6.64 7.61 -17.16
CA VAL A 55 -7.72 6.66 -17.50
C VAL A 55 -8.32 6.02 -16.27
N LEU A 56 -7.48 5.52 -15.35
CA LEU A 56 -7.95 4.91 -14.11
C LEU A 56 -8.73 5.91 -13.25
N ASN A 57 -8.24 7.14 -13.10
CA ASN A 57 -8.97 8.17 -12.35
C ASN A 57 -10.31 8.50 -13.00
N LYS A 58 -10.38 8.64 -14.32
CA LYS A 58 -11.65 8.87 -15.04
C LYS A 58 -12.64 7.72 -14.81
N TYR A 59 -12.16 6.47 -14.84
CA TYR A 59 -12.98 5.30 -14.56
C TYR A 59 -13.47 5.28 -13.10
N ILE A 60 -12.58 5.49 -12.13
CA ILE A 60 -12.92 5.52 -10.69
C ILE A 60 -13.95 6.63 -10.38
N LEU A 61 -13.77 7.83 -10.97
CA LEU A 61 -14.69 8.96 -10.79
C LEU A 61 -16.12 8.72 -11.32
N SER A 62 -16.33 7.65 -12.11
CA SER A 62 -17.68 7.26 -12.54
C SER A 62 -18.48 6.52 -11.45
N PHE A 63 -17.84 6.17 -10.33
CA PHE A 63 -18.44 5.51 -9.17
C PHE A 63 -18.52 6.46 -7.98
N LYS A 64 -19.43 6.20 -7.04
CA LYS A 64 -19.41 6.88 -5.76
C LYS A 64 -18.32 6.25 -4.90
N ASP A 65 -17.54 7.08 -4.20
CA ASP A 65 -16.46 6.59 -3.35
C ASP A 65 -16.96 5.66 -2.22
N SER A 66 -18.21 5.86 -1.75
CA SER A 66 -18.87 4.99 -0.77
C SER A 66 -19.13 3.56 -1.26
N ASP A 67 -19.14 3.35 -2.58
CA ASP A 67 -19.48 2.07 -3.19
C ASP A 67 -18.23 1.21 -3.44
N ILE A 68 -17.03 1.77 -3.20
CA ILE A 68 -15.75 1.09 -3.38
C ILE A 68 -15.33 0.46 -2.04
N ASP A 69 -15.08 -0.84 -2.03
CA ASP A 69 -14.64 -1.57 -0.83
C ASP A 69 -13.11 -1.49 -0.63
N TYR A 70 -12.67 -0.38 -0.04
CA TYR A 70 -11.26 -0.13 0.24
C TYR A 70 -10.69 -1.09 1.29
N ASP A 71 -11.41 -1.31 2.39
CA ASP A 71 -10.84 -1.92 3.60
C ASP A 71 -10.76 -3.44 3.53
N LYS A 72 -11.52 -4.08 2.64
CA LYS A 72 -11.41 -5.53 2.40
C LYS A 72 -10.86 -5.82 1.02
N THR A 73 -11.54 -5.41 -0.04
CA THR A 73 -11.18 -5.85 -1.40
C THR A 73 -9.89 -5.18 -1.89
N VAL A 74 -9.80 -3.85 -1.85
CA VAL A 74 -8.57 -3.14 -2.27
C VAL A 74 -7.41 -3.52 -1.35
N PHE A 75 -7.62 -3.53 -0.04
CA PHE A 75 -6.60 -3.94 0.93
C PHE A 75 -6.10 -5.36 0.69
N SER A 76 -6.98 -6.33 0.40
CA SER A 76 -6.60 -7.71 0.09
C SER A 76 -5.74 -7.80 -1.18
N LEU A 77 -6.03 -6.99 -2.21
CA LEU A 77 -5.21 -6.92 -3.42
C LEU A 77 -3.81 -6.37 -3.10
N VAL A 78 -3.75 -5.28 -2.33
CA VAL A 78 -2.51 -4.66 -1.86
C VAL A 78 -1.68 -5.62 -1.02
N MET A 79 -2.27 -6.30 -0.05
CA MET A 79 -1.57 -7.26 0.80
C MET A 79 -1.09 -8.46 0.01
N SER A 80 -1.84 -8.93 -0.98
CA SER A 80 -1.40 -10.01 -1.87
C SER A 80 -0.15 -9.60 -2.66
N PHE A 81 -0.09 -8.35 -3.12
CA PHE A 81 1.10 -7.79 -3.77
C PHE A 81 2.29 -7.69 -2.81
N ILE A 82 2.09 -7.11 -1.62
CA ILE A 82 3.13 -6.97 -0.60
C ILE A 82 3.70 -8.33 -0.19
N LYS A 83 2.84 -9.32 0.06
CA LYS A 83 3.27 -10.69 0.39
C LYS A 83 4.16 -11.29 -0.68
N LYS A 84 3.86 -11.07 -1.96
CA LYS A 84 4.71 -11.54 -3.07
C LYS A 84 6.07 -10.85 -3.08
N LYS A 85 6.15 -9.56 -2.74
CA LYS A 85 7.42 -8.83 -2.65
C LYS A 85 8.21 -9.18 -1.38
N TYR A 86 7.51 -9.53 -0.30
CA TYR A 86 8.12 -9.98 0.95
C TYR A 86 8.62 -11.43 0.87
N ALA A 87 7.88 -12.30 0.17
CA ALA A 87 8.29 -13.68 -0.09
C ALA A 87 9.62 -13.72 -0.86
N ASP A 88 10.40 -14.76 -0.60
CA ASP A 88 11.70 -15.02 -1.23
C ASP A 88 12.76 -13.90 -1.06
N GLU A 89 12.58 -13.03 -0.06
CA GLU A 89 13.44 -11.85 0.17
C GLU A 89 13.58 -10.95 -1.07
N ALA A 90 12.56 -10.95 -1.95
CA ALA A 90 12.56 -10.18 -3.20
C ALA A 90 12.68 -8.67 -2.94
N MET A 91 12.31 -8.22 -1.74
CA MET A 91 12.46 -6.85 -1.27
C MET A 91 12.90 -6.82 0.20
N PRO A 92 13.87 -5.97 0.58
CA PRO A 92 14.23 -5.77 1.98
C PRO A 92 13.03 -5.32 2.83
N ARG A 93 12.96 -5.76 4.09
CA ARG A 93 11.89 -5.39 5.03
C ARG A 93 11.69 -3.87 5.16
N LYS A 94 12.80 -3.12 5.12
CA LYS A 94 12.78 -1.66 5.14
C LYS A 94 11.96 -1.10 3.97
N ASP A 95 12.24 -1.57 2.77
CA ASP A 95 11.60 -1.10 1.54
C ASP A 95 10.13 -1.55 1.50
N ILE A 96 9.79 -2.72 2.07
CA ILE A 96 8.40 -3.14 2.30
C ILE A 96 7.69 -2.19 3.27
N ALA A 97 8.33 -1.80 4.38
CA ALA A 97 7.75 -0.88 5.35
C ALA A 97 7.51 0.52 4.77
N GLU A 98 8.45 1.01 3.95
CA GLU A 98 8.31 2.27 3.20
C GLU A 98 7.18 2.18 2.17
N LEU A 99 7.08 1.07 1.43
CA LEU A 99 6.00 0.81 0.49
C LEU A 99 4.63 0.77 1.18
N MET A 100 4.53 0.10 2.35
CA MET A 100 3.30 0.07 3.14
C MET A 100 2.86 1.48 3.52
N TYR A 101 3.78 2.31 3.98
CA TYR A 101 3.52 3.71 4.29
C TYR A 101 2.99 4.48 3.07
N GLU A 102 3.68 4.40 1.94
CA GLU A 102 3.28 5.13 0.72
C GLU A 102 1.89 4.71 0.21
N LEU A 103 1.62 3.41 0.18
CA LEU A 103 0.32 2.87 -0.22
C LEU A 103 -0.80 3.40 0.70
N ALA A 104 -0.58 3.37 2.02
CA ALA A 104 -1.56 3.89 2.98
C ALA A 104 -1.79 5.40 2.78
N VAL A 105 -0.73 6.20 2.59
CA VAL A 105 -0.87 7.64 2.32
C VAL A 105 -1.67 7.89 1.04
N HIS A 106 -1.39 7.16 -0.04
CA HIS A 106 -2.09 7.32 -1.31
C HIS A 106 -3.55 6.85 -1.30
N THR A 107 -3.95 6.02 -0.32
CA THR A 107 -5.38 5.69 -0.13
C THR A 107 -6.20 6.83 0.47
N GLU A 108 -5.55 7.79 1.13
CA GLU A 108 -6.18 8.85 1.93
C GLU A 108 -7.04 8.32 3.11
N ARG A 109 -6.99 7.01 3.39
CA ARG A 109 -7.75 6.30 4.44
C ARG A 109 -6.89 5.82 5.61
N TYR A 110 -5.65 6.28 5.68
CA TYR A 110 -4.64 5.87 6.66
C TYR A 110 -4.97 6.17 8.15
N PHE A 111 -6.13 6.76 8.44
CA PHE A 111 -6.60 6.94 9.81
C PHE A 111 -7.44 5.75 10.32
N ASP A 112 -7.91 4.88 9.42
CA ASP A 112 -8.73 3.72 9.74
C ASP A 112 -7.96 2.42 9.49
N GLU A 113 -8.25 1.39 10.28
CA GLU A 113 -7.68 0.05 10.07
C GLU A 113 -8.31 -0.61 8.84
N PRO A 114 -7.54 -1.40 8.06
CA PRO A 114 -6.14 -1.82 8.32
C PRO A 114 -5.06 -0.89 7.74
N TRP A 115 -5.46 0.19 7.06
CA TRP A 115 -4.54 1.15 6.43
C TRP A 115 -3.69 1.92 7.45
N GLN A 116 -4.24 2.19 8.62
CA GLN A 116 -3.53 2.79 9.74
C GLN A 116 -2.31 1.95 10.16
N THR A 117 -2.46 0.63 10.20
CA THR A 117 -1.33 -0.26 10.48
C THR A 117 -0.21 -0.06 9.46
N MET A 118 -0.52 -0.10 8.17
CA MET A 118 0.46 0.14 7.09
C MET A 118 1.12 1.53 7.19
N TYR A 119 0.35 2.56 7.54
CA TYR A 119 0.86 3.92 7.71
C TYR A 119 1.92 4.04 8.81
N PHE A 120 1.80 3.30 9.91
CA PHE A 120 2.80 3.37 10.98
C PHE A 120 4.04 2.51 10.72
N MET A 121 4.00 1.56 9.77
CA MET A 121 5.09 0.59 9.56
C MET A 121 6.44 1.25 9.25
N GLY A 122 6.48 2.26 8.39
CA GLY A 122 7.73 2.96 8.04
C GLY A 122 8.37 3.66 9.23
N ASP A 123 7.57 4.41 10.00
CA ASP A 123 8.03 5.10 11.21
C ASP A 123 8.52 4.12 12.29
N LEU A 124 7.75 3.06 12.53
CA LEU A 124 8.08 2.07 13.55
C LEU A 124 9.28 1.23 13.17
N PHE A 125 9.48 0.91 11.89
CA PHE A 125 10.70 0.25 11.41
C PHE A 125 11.93 1.08 11.77
N TYR A 126 11.89 2.39 11.49
CA TYR A 126 12.98 3.29 11.87
C TYR A 126 13.19 3.32 13.39
N GLU A 127 12.12 3.44 14.17
CA GLU A 127 12.19 3.48 15.64
C GLU A 127 12.78 2.19 16.24
N ALA A 128 12.48 1.03 15.66
CA ALA A 128 13.06 -0.25 16.03
C ALA A 128 14.57 -0.32 15.70
N GLU A 129 14.97 0.12 14.50
CA GLU A 129 16.38 0.10 14.08
C GLU A 129 17.29 0.97 14.97
N VAL A 130 16.77 2.09 15.48
CA VAL A 130 17.53 2.98 16.37
C VAL A 130 17.33 2.66 17.86
N GLY A 131 16.57 1.62 18.20
CA GLY A 131 16.39 1.12 19.56
C GLY A 131 15.42 1.91 20.44
N TYR A 132 14.49 2.67 19.87
CA TYR A 132 13.42 3.34 20.64
C TYR A 132 12.30 2.37 21.05
N ILE A 133 12.08 1.33 20.24
CA ILE A 133 11.16 0.24 20.54
C ILE A 133 11.90 -1.09 20.42
N ASP A 134 11.37 -2.16 21.02
CA ASP A 134 11.98 -3.48 20.94
C ASP A 134 11.94 -3.99 19.49
N LYS A 135 13.14 -4.23 18.94
CA LYS A 135 13.29 -4.61 17.53
C LYS A 135 12.74 -5.99 17.24
N ILE A 136 12.87 -6.95 18.16
CA ILE A 136 12.43 -8.32 17.94
C ILE A 136 10.90 -8.37 17.97
N ASP A 137 10.28 -7.71 18.94
CA ASP A 137 8.84 -7.54 19.05
C ASP A 137 8.24 -6.85 17.82
N PHE A 138 8.86 -5.75 17.36
CA PHE A 138 8.44 -5.09 16.12
C PHE A 138 8.51 -6.03 14.91
N LEU A 139 9.63 -6.74 14.71
CA LEU A 139 9.78 -7.66 13.58
C LEU A 139 8.78 -8.82 13.62
N ASN A 140 8.49 -9.36 14.80
CA ASN A 140 7.45 -10.38 14.96
C ASN A 140 6.07 -9.85 14.56
N LYS A 141 5.75 -8.60 14.94
CA LYS A 141 4.48 -7.94 14.58
C LYS A 141 4.39 -7.62 13.09
N PHE A 142 5.48 -7.14 12.51
CA PHE A 142 5.59 -6.91 11.08
C PHE A 142 5.31 -8.20 10.30
N ASP A 143 5.95 -9.31 10.69
CA ASP A 143 5.77 -10.61 10.06
C ASP A 143 4.35 -11.17 10.26
N ALA A 144 3.74 -10.95 11.43
CA ALA A 144 2.37 -11.37 11.71
C ALA A 144 1.33 -10.54 10.93
N PHE A 145 1.54 -9.22 10.79
CA PHE A 145 0.69 -8.36 9.95
C PHE A 145 0.74 -8.83 8.48
N ILE A 146 1.93 -9.13 7.96
CA ILE A 146 2.08 -9.66 6.59
C ILE A 146 1.35 -10.99 6.40
N LYS A 147 1.12 -11.78 7.46
CA LYS A 147 0.38 -13.05 7.41
C LYS A 147 -1.13 -12.89 7.63
N ASP A 148 -1.64 -11.65 7.66
CA ASP A 148 -3.03 -11.30 8.03
C ASP A 148 -3.42 -11.75 9.45
N GLU A 149 -2.47 -11.92 10.36
CA GLU A 149 -2.75 -12.45 11.70
C GLU A 149 -3.17 -11.36 12.70
N ILE A 150 -2.70 -10.12 12.52
CA ILE A 150 -2.87 -9.02 13.48
C ILE A 150 -2.98 -7.67 12.78
N CYS A 151 -3.52 -6.66 13.46
CA CYS A 151 -3.39 -5.22 13.17
C CYS A 151 -2.73 -4.48 14.36
N PHE A 152 -2.31 -3.22 14.20
CA PHE A 152 -1.72 -2.45 15.30
C PHE A 152 -2.72 -2.08 16.40
N SER A 153 -4.00 -1.94 16.08
CA SER A 153 -5.05 -1.84 17.09
C SER A 153 -5.07 -3.02 18.08
N ASP A 154 -4.51 -4.19 17.72
CA ASP A 154 -4.35 -5.34 18.64
C ASP A 154 -3.19 -5.14 19.65
N TYR A 155 -2.37 -4.09 19.48
CA TYR A 155 -1.19 -3.79 20.29
C TYR A 155 -1.16 -2.32 20.74
N PRO A 156 -1.87 -1.95 21.82
CA PRO A 156 -1.96 -0.56 22.29
C PRO A 156 -0.61 0.06 22.69
N ASP A 157 0.38 -0.75 23.05
CA ASP A 157 1.70 -0.28 23.48
C ASP A 157 2.65 0.07 22.30
N VAL A 158 2.27 -0.26 21.07
CA VAL A 158 3.09 -0.05 19.85
C VAL A 158 2.68 1.23 19.11
N ILE A 159 1.45 1.70 19.34
CA ILE A 159 1.00 2.98 18.79
C ILE A 159 1.82 4.07 19.47
N PRO A 160 2.57 4.89 18.71
CA PRO A 160 3.36 5.95 19.32
C PRO A 160 2.44 6.90 20.12
N GLN A 161 2.64 6.94 21.44
CA GLN A 161 1.86 7.77 22.38
C GLN A 161 2.02 9.27 22.13
N GLU A 162 3.05 9.67 21.37
CA GLU A 162 3.33 11.05 20.99
C GLU A 162 3.19 11.23 19.49
N SER A 163 2.77 12.42 19.02
CA SER A 163 2.68 12.72 17.59
C SER A 163 4.05 12.73 16.90
N PHE A 164 4.09 12.40 15.61
CA PHE A 164 5.29 12.42 14.77
C PHE A 164 6.13 13.69 14.95
N PHE A 165 5.49 14.87 14.99
CA PHE A 165 6.17 16.14 15.20
C PHE A 165 6.84 16.26 16.58
N LYS A 166 6.22 15.75 17.65
CA LYS A 166 6.86 15.72 18.98
C LYS A 166 8.08 14.80 18.96
N ARG A 167 7.97 13.64 18.30
CA ARG A 167 9.07 12.68 18.14
C ARG A 167 10.23 13.29 17.31
N LEU A 168 9.91 13.99 16.22
CA LEU A 168 10.87 14.71 15.37
C LEU A 168 11.57 15.87 16.09
N LEU A 169 10.84 16.67 16.87
CA LEU A 169 11.41 17.76 17.67
C LEU A 169 12.33 17.24 18.79
N ARG A 170 12.02 16.07 19.36
CA ARG A 170 12.90 15.40 20.31
C ARG A 170 14.22 14.97 19.64
N LYS A 171 14.17 14.42 18.42
CA LYS A 171 15.36 14.06 17.62
C LYS A 171 16.27 15.28 17.37
N LEU A 172 15.71 16.45 17.05
CA LEU A 172 16.49 17.69 16.85
C LEU A 172 17.14 18.24 18.13
N ARG A 173 16.61 17.88 19.32
CA ARG A 173 17.18 18.30 20.61
C ARG A 173 18.29 17.39 21.14
N ILE A 174 18.36 16.14 20.71
CA ILE A 174 19.40 15.18 21.14
C ILE A 174 20.73 15.38 20.38
N ILE A 175 20.73 16.08 19.23
CA ILE A 175 21.94 16.44 18.46
C ILE A 175 22.58 17.74 18.99
N ARG A 176 22.45 18.05 20.27
CA ARG A 176 23.16 19.17 20.93
C ARG A 176 23.99 18.70 22.10
#